data_AF-A0A7Y1UCG4-F1
#
_entry.id   AF-A0A7Y1UCG4-F1
#
_cell.length_a   1.000
_cell.length_b   1.000
_cell.length_c   1.000
_cell.angle_alpha   90.00
_cell.angle_beta   90.00
_cell.angle_gamma   90.00
#
_symmetry.space_group_name_H-M   'P 1'
#
loop_
_entity.id
_entity.type
_entity.pdbx_description
1 polymer ?
#
loop_
_entity_poly.entity_id
_entity_poly.type
_entity_poly.pdbx_seq_one_letter_code
_entity_poly.pdbx_strand_id
1 'polypeptide(L)'
;MSSKLKQISHLYKRAAFDVPPSKILLDLNTPLKDLVQKLFDESEQYTDLNYLDSPLNEKRDKEVSKIRILKSVLRSKKDTELLNLEWVNKISTDKAQLRERMTYFWHDHFACGGAFAYLLQVQNNTLRKHALGNFGDM
;
A
#
# COMPACT_ATOMS: atom_id res chain seq x y z
N MET A 1 12.93 9.08 -30.24
CA MET A 1 11.95 8.40 -29.35
C MET A 1 10.57 8.98 -29.60
N SER A 2 9.57 8.15 -29.98
CA SER A 2 8.19 8.58 -30.22
C SER A 2 7.61 9.36 -29.03
N SER A 3 6.91 10.47 -29.29
CA SER A 3 6.25 11.29 -28.26
C SER A 3 5.37 10.47 -27.32
N LYS A 4 4.64 9.49 -27.89
CA LYS A 4 3.73 8.61 -27.14
C LYS A 4 4.46 7.69 -26.15
N LEU A 5 5.61 7.13 -26.53
CA LEU A 5 6.44 6.32 -25.64
C LEU A 5 6.88 7.11 -24.41
N LYS A 6 7.28 8.37 -24.58
CA LYS A 6 7.65 9.25 -23.46
C LYS A 6 6.47 9.51 -22.52
N GLN A 7 5.28 9.74 -23.07
CA GLN A 7 4.06 9.98 -22.29
C GLN A 7 3.68 8.75 -21.45
N ILE A 8 3.63 7.56 -22.05
CA ILE A 8 3.26 6.33 -21.34
C ILE A 8 4.32 5.97 -20.29
N SER A 9 5.61 6.08 -20.63
CA SER A 9 6.68 5.88 -19.65
C SER A 9 6.60 6.88 -18.49
N HIS A 10 6.25 8.14 -18.76
CA HIS A 10 6.05 9.13 -17.71
C HIS A 10 4.85 8.77 -16.82
N LEU A 11 3.73 8.36 -17.40
CA LEU A 11 2.55 7.91 -16.66
C LEU A 11 2.92 6.79 -15.67
N TYR A 12 3.53 5.71 -16.15
CA TYR A 12 3.87 4.58 -15.27
C TYR A 12 4.91 4.93 -14.21
N LYS A 13 5.90 5.78 -14.52
CA LYS A 13 6.84 6.28 -13.49
C LYS A 13 6.17 7.04 -12.36
N ARG A 14 5.02 7.67 -12.64
CA ARG A 14 4.26 8.46 -11.65
C ARG A 14 3.24 7.61 -10.90
N ALA A 15 2.61 6.66 -11.59
CA ALA A 15 1.44 5.95 -11.10
C ALA A 15 1.68 4.48 -10.74
N ALA A 16 2.87 3.92 -10.97
CA ALA A 16 3.18 2.53 -10.67
C ALA A 16 4.62 2.38 -10.11
N PHE A 17 4.92 1.24 -9.52
CA PHE A 17 6.27 0.93 -9.02
C PHE A 17 7.11 0.17 -10.02
N ASP A 18 6.54 -0.84 -10.65
CA ASP A 18 7.24 -1.66 -11.63
C ASP A 18 6.38 -1.85 -12.86
N VAL A 19 6.90 -1.45 -14.02
CA VAL A 19 6.30 -1.72 -15.32
C VAL A 19 7.42 -2.09 -16.28
N PRO A 20 7.47 -3.35 -16.76
CA PRO A 20 8.56 -3.78 -17.63
C PRO A 20 8.47 -3.08 -19.00
N PRO A 21 9.61 -2.82 -19.67
CA PRO A 21 9.62 -2.16 -20.98
C PRO A 21 8.75 -2.86 -22.02
N SER A 22 8.66 -4.20 -21.97
CA SER A 22 7.78 -4.99 -22.83
C SER A 22 6.31 -4.59 -22.68
N LYS A 23 5.83 -4.35 -21.45
CA LYS A 23 4.46 -3.90 -21.18
C LYS A 23 4.21 -2.51 -21.75
N ILE A 24 5.16 -1.59 -21.59
CA ILE A 24 5.08 -0.23 -22.14
C ILE A 24 4.92 -0.28 -23.67
N LEU A 25 5.68 -1.16 -24.35
CA LEU A 25 5.59 -1.33 -25.80
C LEU A 25 4.22 -1.88 -26.24
N LEU A 26 3.63 -2.80 -25.48
CA LEU A 26 2.26 -3.31 -25.74
C LEU A 26 1.21 -2.20 -25.59
N ASP A 27 1.38 -1.30 -24.63
CA ASP A 27 0.44 -0.22 -24.34
C ASP A 27 0.53 0.95 -25.33
N LEU A 28 1.52 0.97 -26.22
CA LEU A 28 1.66 2.01 -27.27
C LEU A 28 0.46 2.08 -28.22
N ASN A 29 -0.31 1.01 -28.36
CA ASN A 29 -1.51 0.99 -29.20
C ASN A 29 -2.77 1.48 -28.48
N THR A 30 -2.70 1.65 -27.16
CA THR A 30 -3.83 2.09 -26.32
C THR A 30 -3.86 3.62 -26.22
N PRO A 31 -5.02 4.27 -26.25
CA PRO A 31 -5.14 5.69 -25.89
C PRO A 31 -4.68 5.95 -24.45
N LEU A 32 -4.01 7.09 -24.21
CA LEU A 32 -3.50 7.44 -22.88
C LEU A 32 -4.63 7.52 -21.83
N LYS A 33 -5.80 8.04 -22.23
CA LYS A 33 -6.97 8.14 -21.35
C LYS A 33 -7.41 6.77 -20.82
N ASP A 34 -7.39 5.76 -21.66
CA ASP A 34 -7.85 4.41 -21.29
C ASP A 34 -6.84 3.74 -20.36
N LEU A 35 -5.54 4.01 -20.54
CA LEU A 35 -4.49 3.57 -19.60
C LEU A 35 -4.65 4.23 -18.23
N VAL A 36 -4.98 5.52 -18.19
CA VAL A 36 -5.26 6.23 -16.93
C VAL A 36 -6.50 5.64 -16.26
N GLN A 37 -7.60 5.46 -17.01
CA GLN A 37 -8.83 4.88 -16.47
C GLN A 37 -8.57 3.48 -15.90
N LYS A 38 -7.83 2.66 -16.64
CA LYS A 38 -7.43 1.33 -16.20
C LYS A 38 -6.69 1.34 -14.85
N LEU A 39 -5.79 2.29 -14.62
CA LEU A 39 -5.08 2.41 -13.33
C LEU A 39 -6.03 2.71 -12.16
N PHE A 40 -7.09 3.49 -12.40
CA PHE A 40 -8.14 3.73 -11.41
C PHE A 40 -8.99 2.48 -11.18
N ASP A 41 -9.45 1.83 -12.26
CA ASP A 41 -10.28 0.63 -12.20
C ASP A 41 -9.55 -0.50 -11.44
N GLU A 42 -8.27 -0.74 -11.78
CA GLU A 42 -7.43 -1.72 -11.07
C GLU A 42 -7.19 -1.34 -9.61
N SER A 43 -7.31 -0.07 -9.26
CA SER A 43 -7.16 0.44 -7.88
C SER A 43 -8.45 0.42 -7.07
N GLU A 44 -9.60 0.09 -7.65
CA GLU A 44 -10.85 -0.10 -6.89
C GLU A 44 -10.78 -1.37 -6.05
N GLN A 45 -10.18 -2.43 -6.61
CA GLN A 45 -10.02 -3.72 -5.96
C GLN A 45 -8.65 -3.80 -5.29
N TYR A 46 -8.63 -3.84 -3.97
CA TYR A 46 -7.40 -3.99 -3.20
C TYR A 46 -7.64 -4.84 -1.96
N THR A 47 -6.56 -5.36 -1.39
CA THR A 47 -6.59 -6.15 -0.15
C THR A 47 -5.73 -5.48 0.90
N ASP A 48 -6.10 -5.62 2.17
CA ASP A 48 -5.33 -5.09 3.30
C ASP A 48 -4.15 -6.00 3.64
N LEU A 49 -3.14 -5.44 4.32
CA LEU A 49 -2.10 -6.21 5.00
C LEU A 49 -2.71 -6.87 6.24
N ASN A 50 -2.67 -8.19 6.28
CA ASN A 50 -3.19 -9.01 7.39
C ASN A 50 -2.10 -9.97 7.88
N TYR A 51 -0.93 -9.44 8.22
CA TYR A 51 0.20 -10.23 8.71
C TYR A 51 0.13 -10.46 10.23
N LEU A 52 -0.32 -9.44 10.97
CA LEU A 52 -0.43 -9.45 12.42
C LEU A 52 -1.88 -9.54 12.85
N ASP A 53 -2.17 -10.50 13.72
CA ASP A 53 -3.47 -10.61 14.38
C ASP A 53 -3.70 -9.45 15.34
N SER A 54 -4.96 -9.03 15.41
CA SER A 54 -5.38 -8.02 16.39
C SER A 54 -5.21 -8.57 17.81
N PRO A 55 -4.50 -7.86 18.69
CA PRO A 55 -4.38 -8.23 20.09
C PRO A 55 -5.71 -8.05 20.86
N LEU A 56 -6.76 -7.56 20.20
CA LEU A 56 -8.08 -7.26 20.78
C LEU A 56 -9.20 -8.17 20.27
N ASN A 57 -8.94 -9.05 19.29
CA ASN A 57 -9.99 -9.89 18.68
C ASN A 57 -10.44 -11.07 19.57
N GLU A 58 -9.72 -11.38 20.64
CA GLU A 58 -10.16 -12.35 21.65
C GLU A 58 -11.16 -11.68 22.61
N LYS A 59 -12.46 -11.90 22.34
CA LYS A 59 -13.61 -11.73 23.25
C LYS A 59 -13.43 -10.73 24.40
N ARG A 60 -13.28 -9.42 24.15
CA ARG A 60 -13.39 -8.34 25.18
C ARG A 60 -12.98 -8.79 26.60
N ASP A 61 -11.83 -9.43 26.73
CA ASP A 61 -11.29 -9.72 28.06
C ASP A 61 -10.95 -8.34 28.61
N LYS A 62 -11.71 -7.91 29.62
CA LYS A 62 -11.61 -6.58 30.23
C LYS A 62 -10.20 -6.28 30.76
N GLU A 63 -9.32 -7.28 30.75
CA GLU A 63 -7.90 -7.15 31.04
C GLU A 63 -7.05 -7.82 29.96
N VAL A 64 -6.64 -7.06 28.95
CA VAL A 64 -5.45 -7.45 28.17
C VAL A 64 -4.28 -7.49 29.16
N SER A 65 -3.79 -8.68 29.50
CA SER A 65 -2.71 -8.83 30.48
C SER A 65 -1.52 -7.94 30.08
N LYS A 66 -1.01 -7.13 31.03
CA LYS A 66 0.18 -6.29 30.83
C LYS A 66 1.38 -7.09 30.29
N ILE A 67 1.46 -8.38 30.65
CA ILE A 67 2.47 -9.33 30.17
C ILE A 67 2.30 -9.60 28.67
N ARG A 68 1.06 -9.70 28.16
CA ARG A 68 0.78 -9.90 26.73
C ARG A 68 1.21 -8.69 25.92
N ILE A 69 0.82 -7.48 26.34
CA ILE A 69 1.21 -6.23 25.69
C ILE A 69 2.74 -6.11 25.67
N LEU A 70 3.40 -6.33 26.81
CA LEU A 70 4.86 -6.28 26.90
C LEU A 70 5.54 -7.27 25.95
N LYS A 71 5.06 -8.53 25.89
CA LYS A 71 5.57 -9.54 24.96
C LYS A 71 5.42 -9.10 23.50
N SER A 72 4.28 -8.53 23.14
CA SER A 72 4.03 -8.09 21.77
C SER A 72 4.87 -6.84 21.41
N VAL A 73 5.11 -5.92 22.35
CA VAL A 73 6.07 -4.81 22.17
C VAL A 73 7.50 -5.33 22.00
N LEU A 74 7.93 -6.31 22.80
CA LEU A 74 9.27 -6.90 22.69
C LEU A 74 9.50 -7.61 21.35
N ARG A 75 8.47 -8.24 20.78
CA ARG A 75 8.52 -8.87 19.46
C ARG A 75 8.38 -7.89 18.30
N SER A 76 7.85 -6.69 18.58
CA SER A 76 7.46 -5.72 17.56
C SER A 76 8.57 -5.38 16.58
N LYS A 77 9.85 -5.37 16.99
CA LYS A 77 10.93 -5.07 16.04
C LYS A 77 10.97 -6.08 14.90
N LYS A 78 10.95 -7.37 15.23
CA LYS A 78 10.97 -8.46 14.24
C LYS A 78 9.67 -8.46 13.42
N ASP A 79 8.54 -8.22 14.08
CA ASP A 79 7.24 -8.16 13.42
C ASP A 79 7.17 -6.99 12.42
N THR A 80 7.76 -5.83 12.73
CA THR A 80 7.89 -4.70 11.79
C THR A 80 8.77 -5.04 10.60
N GLU A 81 9.90 -5.71 10.80
CA GLU A 81 10.78 -6.15 9.70
C GLU A 81 10.04 -7.09 8.75
N LEU A 82 9.29 -8.05 9.28
CA LEU A 82 8.48 -8.99 8.49
C LEU A 82 7.31 -8.29 7.81
N LEU A 83 6.62 -7.39 8.50
CA LEU A 83 5.55 -6.57 7.93
C LEU A 83 6.04 -5.72 6.76
N ASN A 84 7.25 -5.16 6.84
CA ASN A 84 7.84 -4.40 5.75
C ASN A 84 8.09 -5.29 4.52
N LEU A 85 8.57 -6.52 4.72
CA LEU A 85 8.76 -7.48 3.63
C LEU A 85 7.42 -7.86 2.99
N GLU A 86 6.39 -8.11 3.79
CA GLU A 86 5.03 -8.37 3.30
C GLU A 86 4.49 -7.19 2.49
N TRP A 87 4.70 -5.95 2.95
CA TRP A 87 4.27 -4.78 2.19
C TRP A 87 5.03 -4.62 0.88
N VAL A 88 6.34 -4.83 0.85
CA VAL A 88 7.14 -4.79 -0.39
C VAL A 88 6.68 -5.88 -1.36
N ASN A 89 6.45 -7.10 -0.87
CA ASN A 89 5.91 -8.19 -1.68
C ASN A 89 4.53 -7.85 -2.26
N LYS A 90 3.69 -7.17 -1.48
CA LYS A 90 2.39 -6.68 -1.96
C LYS A 90 2.56 -5.62 -3.03
N ILE A 91 3.40 -4.60 -2.82
CA ILE A 91 3.65 -3.55 -3.80
C ILE A 91 4.10 -4.12 -5.16
N SER A 92 4.91 -5.19 -5.15
CA SER A 92 5.43 -5.80 -6.37
C SER A 92 4.45 -6.74 -7.08
N THR A 93 3.43 -7.25 -6.38
CA THR A 93 2.51 -8.27 -6.93
C THR A 93 1.07 -7.76 -7.13
N ASP A 94 0.68 -6.69 -6.45
CA ASP A 94 -0.68 -6.16 -6.52
C ASP A 94 -0.95 -5.50 -7.88
N LYS A 95 -2.18 -5.68 -8.38
CA LYS A 95 -2.65 -5.00 -9.59
C LYS A 95 -2.98 -3.54 -9.33
N ALA A 96 -3.35 -3.18 -8.10
CA ALA A 96 -3.70 -1.84 -7.66
C ALA A 96 -2.47 -0.91 -7.52
N GLN A 97 -1.63 -0.82 -8.57
CA GLN A 97 -0.35 -0.12 -8.55
C GLN A 97 -0.48 1.36 -8.19
N LEU A 98 -1.51 2.04 -8.71
CA LEU A 98 -1.77 3.45 -8.38
C LEU A 98 -2.15 3.61 -6.90
N ARG A 99 -2.98 2.72 -6.34
CA ARG A 99 -3.29 2.74 -4.91
C ARG A 99 -2.07 2.50 -4.04
N GLU A 100 -1.23 1.51 -4.35
CA GLU A 100 0.01 1.27 -3.59
C GLU A 100 0.96 2.47 -3.70
N ARG A 101 1.06 3.08 -4.88
CA ARG A 101 1.88 4.29 -5.10
C ARG A 101 1.43 5.45 -4.22
N MET A 102 0.12 5.66 -4.14
CA MET A 102 -0.46 6.69 -3.28
C MET A 102 -0.37 6.33 -1.79
N THR A 103 -0.51 5.06 -1.44
CA THR A 103 -0.31 4.58 -0.06
C THR A 103 1.10 4.87 0.42
N TYR A 104 2.10 4.59 -0.42
CA TYR A 104 3.50 4.90 -0.11
C TYR A 104 3.78 6.40 -0.02
N PHE A 105 3.19 7.20 -0.92
CA PHE A 105 3.27 8.66 -0.85
C PHE A 105 2.74 9.20 0.49
N TRP A 106 1.56 8.75 0.92
CA TRP A 106 0.98 9.20 2.18
C TRP A 106 1.71 8.63 3.39
N HIS A 107 2.30 7.43 3.30
CA HIS A 107 3.13 6.87 4.35
C HIS A 107 4.39 7.71 4.60
N ASP A 108 5.04 8.18 3.54
CA ASP A 108 6.20 9.07 3.66
C ASP A 108 5.81 10.48 4.14
N HIS A 109 4.65 10.98 3.69
CA HIS A 109 4.11 12.28 4.12
C HIS A 109 3.74 12.28 5.62
N PHE A 110 3.05 11.24 6.08
CA PHE A 110 2.72 11.02 7.49
C PHE A 110 3.75 10.09 8.12
N ALA A 111 4.98 10.59 8.27
CA ALA A 111 6.12 9.89 8.86
C ALA A 111 5.95 9.62 10.37
N CYS A 112 4.93 8.85 10.73
CA CYS A 112 4.66 8.41 12.09
C CYS A 112 5.24 7.00 12.29
N GLY A 113 6.09 6.87 13.31
CA GLY A 113 6.54 5.56 13.79
C GLY A 113 5.69 5.06 14.96
N GLY A 114 5.92 3.81 15.35
CA GLY A 114 5.23 3.21 16.49
C GLY A 114 6.04 2.06 17.06
N ALA A 115 5.98 1.89 18.38
CA ALA A 115 6.61 0.76 19.08
C ALA A 115 5.85 -0.56 18.90
N PHE A 116 4.74 -0.53 18.15
CA PHE A 116 3.83 -1.66 18.03
C PHE A 116 3.46 -1.94 16.57
N ALA A 117 4.00 -3.03 16.04
CA ALA A 117 3.92 -3.40 14.63
C ALA A 117 2.47 -3.57 14.15
N TYR A 118 1.57 -4.04 15.01
CA TYR A 118 0.15 -4.14 14.70
C TYR A 118 -0.45 -2.76 14.36
N LEU A 119 -0.08 -1.70 15.09
CA LEU A 119 -0.55 -0.35 14.79
C LEU A 119 0.04 0.19 13.48
N LEU A 120 1.27 -0.20 13.13
CA LEU A 120 1.86 0.13 11.83
C LEU A 120 1.10 -0.54 10.68
N GLN A 121 0.66 -1.79 10.86
CA GLN A 121 -0.21 -2.47 9.89
C GLN A 121 -1.56 -1.73 9.75
N VAL A 122 -2.20 -1.39 10.87
CA VAL A 122 -3.47 -0.64 10.88
C VAL A 122 -3.31 0.72 10.19
N GLN A 123 -2.21 1.43 10.47
CA GLN A 123 -1.90 2.70 9.83
C GLN A 123 -1.76 2.51 8.32
N ASN A 124 -0.95 1.54 7.87
CA ASN A 124 -0.77 1.25 6.45
C ASN A 124 -2.09 0.91 5.74
N ASN A 125 -2.94 0.09 6.35
CA ASN A 125 -4.27 -0.24 5.81
C ASN A 125 -5.21 0.97 5.77
N THR A 126 -5.14 1.84 6.80
CA THR A 126 -5.91 3.08 6.83
C THR A 126 -5.49 4.01 5.68
N LEU A 127 -4.18 4.20 5.50
CA LEU A 127 -3.65 4.98 4.38
C LEU A 127 -4.07 4.36 3.04
N ARG A 128 -3.98 3.03 2.89
CA ARG A 128 -4.39 2.32 1.67
C ARG A 128 -5.86 2.52 1.34
N LYS A 129 -6.73 2.42 2.35
CA LYS A 129 -8.17 2.63 2.19
C LYS A 129 -8.48 4.02 1.65
N HIS A 130 -7.82 5.04 2.20
CA HIS A 130 -8.06 6.45 1.87
C HIS A 130 -7.11 7.02 0.80
N ALA A 131 -6.22 6.21 0.23
CA ALA A 131 -5.14 6.66 -0.66
C ALA A 131 -5.62 7.45 -1.89
N LEU A 132 -6.80 7.11 -2.42
CA LEU A 132 -7.44 7.76 -3.56
C LEU A 132 -8.71 8.55 -3.17
N GLY A 133 -8.89 8.83 -1.88
CA GLY A 133 -10.00 9.62 -1.38
C GLY A 133 -9.92 11.09 -1.83
N ASN A 134 -11.05 11.77 -1.79
CA ASN A 134 -11.11 13.20 -2.07
C ASN A 134 -10.67 13.99 -0.83
N PHE A 135 -9.66 14.84 -1.00
CA PHE A 135 -9.16 15.69 0.08
C PHE A 135 -10.17 16.76 0.50
N GLY A 136 -11.07 17.19 -0.39
CA GLY A 136 -12.12 18.17 -0.07
C GLY A 136 -13.22 17.64 0.85
N ASP A 137 -13.30 16.32 1.05
CA ASP A 137 -14.26 15.69 1.96
C ASP A 137 -13.68 15.52 3.39
N MET A 138 -12.45 15.99 3.64
CA MET A 138 -11.77 15.99 4.94
C MET A 138 -11.87 17.35 5.62
#